data_AF-A0A7C3PZV0-F1
#
_entry.id   AF-A0A7C3PZV0-F1
#
_cell.length_a   1.000
_cell.length_b   1.000
_cell.length_c   1.000
_cell.angle_alpha   90.00
_cell.angle_beta   90.00
_cell.angle_gamma   90.00
#
_symmetry.space_group_name_H-M   'P 1'
#
loop_
_entity.id
_entity.type
_entity.pdbx_description
1 polymer ?
#
loop_
_entity_poly.entity_id
_entity_poly.type
_entity_poly.pdbx_seq_one_letter_code
_entity_poly.pdbx_strand_id
1 'polypeptide(L)'
;MRSPGAAFGLAFTFRESPMPRPPEVIAARTPKPASSDEARIADSLRAIRPEKFGFAQARHLLWRAGLGGTSPQVETLVSWGPERSVDYLLNPEKVEPLAWGASPADQFDRNIMRPPTPEERRLVQEARKNRDEDALAAIQKARQEREKQDREQVREMQKWWLRRMIETPRPLEEKMTLFWHG
;
A
#
# COMPACT_ATOMS: atom_id res chain seq x y z
N MET A 1 -36.32 -34.58 8.48
CA MET A 1 -35.87 -33.45 7.63
C MET A 1 -35.48 -32.27 8.52
N ARG A 2 -34.17 -32.05 8.70
CA ARG A 2 -33.45 -30.76 8.77
C ARG A 2 -32.13 -30.94 9.56
N SER A 3 -31.04 -30.97 8.81
CA SER A 3 -29.73 -30.40 9.14
C SER A 3 -29.44 -29.32 8.10
N PRO A 4 -28.39 -28.49 8.22
CA PRO A 4 -27.43 -28.35 9.33
C PRO A 4 -27.21 -26.89 9.79
N GLY A 5 -26.62 -26.73 10.98
CA GLY A 5 -25.84 -25.56 11.34
C GLY A 5 -24.36 -25.88 11.16
N ALA A 6 -23.66 -25.13 10.29
CA ALA A 6 -22.22 -25.24 10.10
C ALA A 6 -21.55 -23.98 10.67
N ALA A 7 -20.76 -24.18 11.73
CA ALA A 7 -19.85 -23.18 12.26
C ALA A 7 -18.63 -23.06 11.33
N PHE A 8 -18.40 -21.89 10.73
CA PHE A 8 -17.19 -21.59 9.98
C PHE A 8 -16.14 -20.96 10.92
N GLY A 9 -15.25 -21.80 11.47
CA GLY A 9 -13.98 -21.35 12.00
C GLY A 9 -12.97 -21.24 10.86
N LEU A 10 -12.69 -20.02 10.40
CA LEU A 10 -11.60 -19.77 9.45
C LEU A 10 -10.29 -19.61 10.23
N ALA A 11 -9.60 -20.73 10.44
CA ALA A 11 -8.18 -20.73 10.77
C ALA A 11 -7.42 -20.18 9.55
N PHE A 12 -6.91 -18.95 9.65
CA PHE A 12 -6.14 -18.31 8.59
C PHE A 12 -4.72 -18.87 8.58
N THR A 13 -4.51 -19.95 7.82
CA THR A 13 -3.16 -20.49 7.59
C THR A 13 -2.39 -19.53 6.67
N PHE A 14 -1.35 -18.93 7.21
CA PHE A 14 -0.32 -18.18 6.48
C PHE A 14 0.29 -19.09 5.40
N ARG A 15 -0.11 -18.91 4.15
CA ARG A 15 0.51 -19.58 3.00
C ARG A 15 1.41 -18.55 2.32
N GLU A 16 2.69 -18.57 2.68
CA GLU A 16 3.74 -17.93 1.89
C GLU A 16 3.61 -18.42 0.45
N SER A 17 3.25 -17.52 -0.47
CA SER A 17 3.40 -17.79 -1.90
C SER A 17 4.88 -17.56 -2.20
N PRO A 18 5.65 -18.61 -2.56
CA PRO A 18 7.08 -18.44 -2.73
C PRO A 18 7.35 -17.76 -4.06
N MET A 19 8.02 -16.62 -4.00
CA MET A 19 8.88 -16.20 -5.11
C MET A 19 9.82 -17.36 -5.45
N PRO A 20 10.15 -17.59 -6.73
CA PRO A 20 11.05 -18.68 -7.11
C PRO A 20 12.34 -18.59 -6.28
N ARG A 21 12.68 -19.68 -5.59
CA ARG A 21 13.88 -19.75 -4.76
C ARG A 21 15.11 -19.40 -5.62
N PRO A 22 15.98 -18.49 -5.17
CA PRO A 22 17.23 -18.24 -5.87
C PRO A 22 18.07 -19.53 -5.85
N PRO A 23 18.86 -19.81 -6.92
CA PRO A 23 19.80 -20.91 -6.90
C PRO A 23 20.79 -20.75 -5.72
N GLU A 24 21.23 -21.87 -5.14
CA GLU A 24 22.21 -21.90 -4.04
C GLU A 24 23.43 -21.05 -4.40
N VAL A 25 23.68 -20.04 -3.57
CA VAL A 25 24.80 -19.12 -3.71
C VAL A 25 26.08 -19.87 -3.34
N ILE A 26 26.82 -20.34 -4.35
CA ILE A 26 28.24 -20.65 -4.18
C ILE A 26 28.92 -19.34 -3.77
N ALA A 27 29.58 -19.35 -2.61
CA ALA A 27 30.23 -18.17 -2.02
C ALA A 27 31.15 -17.47 -3.04
N ALA A 28 30.61 -16.43 -3.69
CA ALA A 28 31.36 -15.58 -4.59
C ALA A 28 32.16 -14.58 -3.75
N ARG A 29 33.47 -14.59 -3.97
CA ARG A 29 34.44 -13.65 -3.39
C ARG A 29 33.92 -12.22 -3.49
N THR A 30 33.97 -11.50 -2.38
CA THR A 30 33.68 -10.07 -2.30
C THR A 30 34.57 -9.30 -3.29
N PRO A 31 34.00 -8.56 -4.28
CA PRO A 31 34.82 -7.69 -5.10
C PRO A 31 35.21 -6.44 -4.30
N LYS A 32 36.48 -6.05 -4.49
CA LYS A 32 37.14 -4.83 -3.99
C LYS A 32 36.28 -3.58 -4.26
N PRO A 33 36.21 -2.60 -3.35
CA PRO A 33 35.42 -1.39 -3.58
C PRO A 33 35.97 -0.62 -4.79
N ALA A 34 35.14 -0.48 -5.83
CA ALA A 34 35.43 0.33 -7.01
C ALA A 34 35.43 1.82 -6.63
N SER A 35 36.30 2.59 -7.30
CA SER A 35 36.55 4.01 -7.01
C SER A 35 35.30 4.88 -7.21
N SER A 36 35.25 5.97 -6.45
CA SER A 36 34.14 6.95 -6.35
C SER A 36 33.73 7.65 -7.65
N ASP A 37 34.44 7.44 -8.76
CA ASP A 37 34.13 8.05 -10.06
C ASP A 37 33.10 7.27 -10.88
N GLU A 38 32.90 5.97 -10.63
CA GLU A 38 31.88 5.17 -11.35
C GLU A 38 30.43 5.44 -10.88
N ALA A 39 30.26 6.20 -9.80
CA ALA A 39 28.97 6.40 -9.13
C ALA A 39 28.21 7.68 -9.56
N ARG A 40 28.80 8.53 -10.42
CA ARG A 40 28.10 9.73 -10.94
C ARG A 40 27.17 9.34 -12.08
N ILE A 41 25.87 9.43 -11.84
CA ILE A 41 24.85 9.29 -12.87
C ILE A 41 24.90 10.56 -13.73
N ALA A 42 25.37 10.42 -14.97
CA ALA A 42 25.49 11.54 -15.91
C ALA A 42 24.09 12.04 -16.35
N ASP A 43 23.95 13.35 -16.49
CA ASP A 43 22.68 14.07 -16.76
C ASP A 43 22.26 14.03 -18.25
N SER A 44 22.36 12.86 -18.87
CA SER A 44 22.05 12.64 -20.28
C SER A 44 20.73 11.93 -20.43
N LEU A 45 19.85 12.44 -21.30
CA LEU A 45 18.59 11.77 -21.69
C LEU A 45 18.80 10.56 -22.62
N ARG A 46 20.06 10.21 -22.95
CA ARG A 46 20.35 9.01 -23.72
C ARG A 46 20.15 7.77 -22.86
N ALA A 47 19.64 6.70 -23.47
CA ALA A 47 19.54 5.40 -22.83
C ALA A 47 20.91 4.99 -22.27
N ILE A 48 20.91 4.42 -21.07
CA ILE A 48 22.12 3.90 -20.46
C ILE A 48 22.60 2.69 -21.26
N ARG A 49 23.91 2.62 -21.50
CA ARG A 49 24.50 1.43 -22.12
C ARG A 49 24.41 0.24 -21.16
N PRO A 50 24.09 -0.98 -21.63
CA PRO A 50 23.96 -2.16 -20.77
C PRO A 50 25.18 -2.41 -19.89
N GLU A 51 26.40 -2.14 -20.37
CA GLU A 51 27.64 -2.35 -19.62
C GLU A 51 27.83 -1.37 -18.44
N LYS A 52 27.05 -0.28 -18.43
CA LYS A 52 27.04 0.72 -17.35
C LYS A 52 25.85 0.55 -16.40
N PHE A 53 24.99 -0.43 -16.64
CA PHE A 53 23.87 -0.75 -15.76
C PHE A 53 24.33 -1.66 -14.62
N GLY A 54 24.92 -1.05 -13.59
CA GLY A 54 25.37 -1.75 -12.38
C GLY A 54 24.43 -1.60 -11.20
N PHE A 55 24.89 -2.04 -10.03
CA PHE A 55 24.12 -2.02 -8.78
C PHE A 55 23.59 -0.62 -8.43
N ALA A 56 24.41 0.43 -8.60
CA ALA A 56 24.01 1.80 -8.29
C ALA A 56 22.85 2.28 -9.18
N GLN A 57 22.89 1.93 -10.47
CA GLN A 57 21.88 2.33 -11.45
C GLN A 57 20.58 1.54 -11.26
N ALA A 58 20.66 0.23 -11.02
CA ALA A 58 19.49 -0.59 -10.70
C ALA A 58 18.82 -0.14 -9.38
N ARG A 59 19.60 0.15 -8.34
CA ARG A 59 19.09 0.72 -7.09
C ARG A 59 18.43 2.07 -7.31
N HIS A 60 19.05 2.95 -8.10
CA HIS A 60 18.47 4.24 -8.43
C HIS A 60 17.16 4.09 -9.20
N LEU A 61 17.08 3.17 -10.16
CA LEU A 61 15.85 2.87 -10.88
C LEU A 61 14.72 2.45 -9.93
N LEU A 62 14.97 1.56 -8.97
CA LEU A 62 13.98 1.17 -7.95
C LEU A 62 13.55 2.33 -7.06
N TRP A 63 14.45 3.25 -6.72
CA TRP A 63 14.10 4.48 -5.97
C TRP A 63 13.23 5.44 -6.77
N ARG A 64 13.41 5.50 -8.09
CA ARG A 64 12.59 6.34 -8.96
C ARG A 64 11.23 5.71 -9.24
N ALA A 65 11.22 4.43 -9.60
CA ALA A 65 10.02 3.67 -9.94
C ALA A 65 9.18 3.24 -8.72
N GLY A 66 9.72 3.30 -7.50
CA GLY A 66 9.03 2.81 -6.30
C GLY A 66 9.54 3.41 -5.00
N LEU A 67 9.43 2.63 -3.92
CA LEU A 67 9.96 2.92 -2.58
C LEU A 67 11.37 2.34 -2.37
N GLY A 68 12.00 1.86 -3.45
CA GLY A 68 13.29 1.18 -3.45
C GLY A 68 13.19 -0.34 -3.45
N GLY A 69 14.27 -1.01 -3.03
CA GLY A 69 14.32 -2.46 -3.03
C GLY A 69 15.52 -3.01 -2.24
N THR A 70 15.45 -4.30 -1.92
CA THR A 70 16.47 -5.04 -1.19
C THR A 70 17.67 -5.36 -2.10
N SER A 71 18.85 -5.64 -1.53
CA SER A 71 20.03 -6.00 -2.32
C SER A 71 19.78 -7.13 -3.34
N PRO A 72 19.08 -8.23 -2.98
CA PRO A 72 18.73 -9.27 -3.96
C PRO A 72 17.85 -8.78 -5.11
N GLN A 73 16.92 -7.86 -4.85
CA GLN A 73 16.09 -7.26 -5.90
C GLN A 73 16.94 -6.39 -6.84
N VAL A 74 17.88 -5.62 -6.30
CA VAL A 74 18.82 -4.82 -7.10
C VAL A 74 19.67 -5.73 -8.00
N GLU A 75 20.23 -6.80 -7.45
CA GLU A 75 21.02 -7.78 -8.21
C GLU A 75 20.19 -8.47 -9.31
N THR A 76 18.93 -8.77 -9.02
CA THR A 76 18.00 -9.33 -10.03
C THR A 76 17.85 -8.39 -11.21
N LEU A 77 17.63 -7.09 -10.97
CA LEU A 77 17.55 -6.09 -12.04
C LEU A 77 18.87 -6.00 -12.81
N VAL A 78 20.01 -5.95 -12.12
CA VAL A 78 21.33 -5.95 -12.78
C VAL A 78 21.48 -7.15 -13.73
N SER A 79 21.03 -8.33 -13.30
CA SER A 79 21.08 -9.55 -14.12
C SER A 79 20.18 -9.50 -15.36
N TRP A 80 19.10 -8.71 -15.31
CA TRP A 80 18.17 -8.54 -16.42
C TRP A 80 18.63 -7.49 -17.43
N GLY A 81 19.51 -6.57 -17.04
CA GLY A 81 19.87 -5.41 -17.85
C GLY A 81 18.81 -4.30 -17.81
N PRO A 82 19.12 -3.12 -18.39
CA PRO A 82 18.28 -1.94 -18.25
C PRO A 82 16.92 -2.07 -18.94
N GLU A 83 16.84 -2.63 -20.15
CA GLU A 83 15.61 -2.68 -20.93
C GLU A 83 14.55 -3.57 -20.26
N ARG A 84 14.93 -4.80 -19.89
CA ARG A 84 14.02 -5.74 -19.23
C ARG A 84 13.61 -5.24 -17.84
N SER A 85 14.53 -4.61 -17.11
CA SER A 85 14.22 -4.00 -15.80
C SER A 85 13.19 -2.89 -15.93
N VAL A 86 13.31 -2.03 -16.94
CA VAL A 86 12.35 -0.96 -17.21
C VAL A 86 11.01 -1.54 -17.66
N ASP A 87 11.00 -2.52 -18.57
CA ASP A 87 9.77 -3.19 -19.03
C ASP A 87 8.99 -3.80 -17.86
N TYR A 88 9.69 -4.48 -16.94
CA TYR A 88 9.09 -5.07 -15.75
C TYR A 88 8.46 -4.03 -14.81
N LEU A 89 9.09 -2.87 -14.65
CA LEU A 89 8.63 -1.83 -13.72
C LEU A 89 7.53 -0.95 -14.30
N LEU A 90 7.52 -0.72 -15.61
CA LEU A 90 6.64 0.24 -16.27
C LEU A 90 5.40 -0.38 -16.91
N ASN A 91 5.38 -1.69 -17.16
CA ASN A 91 4.27 -2.38 -17.83
C ASN A 91 3.52 -3.31 -16.86
N PRO A 92 2.73 -2.74 -15.94
CA PRO A 92 2.07 -3.47 -14.86
C PRO A 92 1.03 -4.48 -15.36
N GLU A 93 0.42 -4.27 -16.52
CA GLU A 93 -0.48 -5.25 -17.14
C GLU A 93 0.16 -6.62 -17.40
N LYS A 94 1.49 -6.70 -17.46
CA LYS A 94 2.23 -7.95 -17.62
C LYS A 94 2.45 -8.70 -16.30
N VAL A 95 2.09 -8.10 -15.18
CA VAL A 95 2.29 -8.65 -13.83
C VAL A 95 0.95 -8.99 -13.21
N GLU A 96 0.76 -10.24 -12.82
CA GLU A 96 -0.47 -10.69 -12.14
C GLU A 96 -0.75 -9.85 -10.88
N PRO A 97 -1.97 -9.30 -10.71
CA PRO A 97 -2.34 -8.61 -9.49
C PRO A 97 -2.25 -9.58 -8.30
N LEU A 98 -1.60 -9.17 -7.21
CA LEU A 98 -1.77 -9.87 -5.94
C LEU A 98 -3.24 -9.82 -5.53
N ALA A 99 -3.77 -10.96 -5.07
CA ALA A 99 -5.12 -11.01 -4.52
C ALA A 99 -5.15 -10.36 -3.13
N TRP A 100 -5.39 -9.04 -3.07
CA TRP A 100 -5.38 -8.24 -1.84
C TRP A 100 -6.57 -8.48 -0.88
N GLY A 101 -7.36 -9.53 -1.11
CA GLY A 101 -8.62 -9.77 -0.39
C GLY A 101 -9.68 -8.70 -0.68
N ALA A 102 -10.70 -8.63 0.18
CA ALA A 102 -11.71 -7.57 0.12
C ALA A 102 -11.07 -6.21 0.44
N SER A 103 -11.35 -5.20 -0.37
CA SER A 103 -10.83 -3.85 -0.12
C SER A 103 -11.64 -3.21 1.01
N PRO A 104 -11.00 -2.49 1.96
CA PRO A 104 -11.74 -1.63 2.88
C PRO A 104 -12.59 -0.58 2.15
N ALA A 105 -12.28 -0.27 0.88
CA ALA A 105 -13.10 0.60 0.05
C ALA A 105 -14.49 0.03 -0.22
N ASP A 106 -14.64 -1.29 -0.29
CA ASP A 106 -15.92 -1.95 -0.47
C ASP A 106 -16.80 -1.85 0.79
N GLN A 107 -16.17 -1.66 1.95
CA GLN A 107 -16.81 -1.57 3.27
C GLN A 107 -16.89 -0.12 3.78
N PHE A 108 -16.50 0.86 2.97
CA PHE A 108 -16.42 2.25 3.38
C PHE A 108 -17.83 2.86 3.50
N ASP A 109 -18.25 3.17 4.72
CA ASP A 109 -19.49 3.87 5.01
C ASP A 109 -19.30 5.39 4.88
N ARG A 110 -19.94 5.97 3.84
CA ARG A 110 -19.94 7.40 3.55
C ARG A 110 -20.92 8.19 4.42
N ASN A 111 -21.78 7.50 5.17
CA ASN A 111 -22.87 8.11 5.94
C ASN A 111 -22.58 8.21 7.44
N ILE A 112 -21.40 7.81 7.91
CA ILE A 112 -20.97 7.93 9.31
C ILE A 112 -21.10 9.40 9.76
N MET A 113 -20.53 10.33 8.98
CA MET A 113 -20.61 11.77 9.21
C MET A 113 -21.66 12.42 8.29
N ARG A 114 -22.94 12.13 8.54
CA ARG A 114 -24.06 12.78 7.85
C ARG A 114 -24.52 14.06 8.56
N PRO A 115 -25.08 15.05 7.81
CA PRO A 115 -25.79 16.16 8.42
C PRO A 115 -26.94 15.66 9.31
N PRO A 116 -27.20 16.31 10.46
CA PRO A 116 -28.34 15.95 11.30
C PRO A 116 -29.66 16.08 10.54
N THR A 117 -30.52 15.08 10.68
CA THR A 117 -31.87 15.03 10.13
C THR A 117 -32.79 16.07 10.79
N PRO A 118 -33.92 16.43 10.15
CA PRO A 118 -34.89 17.35 10.75
C PRO A 118 -35.39 16.90 12.13
N GLU A 119 -35.60 15.60 12.34
CA GLU A 119 -36.05 15.04 13.62
C GLU A 119 -34.98 15.15 14.70
N GLU A 120 -33.73 14.75 14.41
CA GLU A 120 -32.60 14.92 15.33
C GLU A 120 -32.40 16.40 15.73
N ARG A 121 -32.60 17.33 14.79
CA ARG A 121 -32.55 18.78 15.08
C ARG A 121 -33.65 19.21 16.06
N ARG A 122 -34.87 18.70 15.91
CA ARG A 122 -35.98 19.00 16.82
C ARG A 122 -35.70 18.47 18.22
N LEU A 123 -35.21 17.23 18.33
CA LEU A 123 -34.83 16.63 19.62
C LEU A 123 -33.75 17.47 20.34
N VAL A 124 -32.73 17.93 19.60
CA VAL A 124 -31.71 18.84 20.15
C VAL A 124 -32.32 20.16 20.63
N GLN A 125 -33.26 20.74 19.87
CA GLN A 125 -33.93 22.00 20.24
C GLN A 125 -34.79 21.83 21.49
N GLU A 126 -35.53 20.73 21.60
CA GLU A 126 -36.36 20.42 22.77
C GLU A 126 -35.50 20.18 24.02
N ALA A 127 -34.42 19.41 23.90
CA ALA A 127 -33.47 19.20 25.01
C ALA A 127 -32.89 20.54 25.51
N ARG A 128 -32.53 21.46 24.60
CA ARG A 128 -32.08 22.82 24.96
C ARG A 128 -33.17 23.63 25.64
N LYS A 129 -34.40 23.60 25.12
CA LYS A 129 -35.54 24.34 25.68
C LYS A 129 -35.85 23.86 27.10
N ASN A 130 -35.78 22.57 27.34
CA ASN A 130 -36.07 21.94 28.62
C ASN A 130 -34.87 21.95 29.58
N ARG A 131 -33.69 22.43 29.15
CA ARG A 131 -32.43 22.38 29.91
C ARG A 131 -32.06 20.97 30.37
N ASP A 132 -32.33 19.99 29.52
CA ASP A 132 -32.01 18.59 29.76
C ASP A 132 -30.52 18.35 29.44
N GLU A 133 -29.68 18.46 30.46
CA GLU A 133 -28.23 18.31 30.33
C GLU A 133 -27.83 16.88 29.94
N ASP A 134 -28.55 15.88 30.46
CA ASP A 134 -28.29 14.47 30.18
C ASP A 134 -28.57 14.13 28.72
N ALA A 135 -29.70 14.60 28.18
CA ALA A 135 -30.03 14.44 26.76
C ALA A 135 -29.00 15.13 25.85
N LEU A 136 -28.53 16.32 26.21
CA LEU A 136 -27.51 17.03 25.45
C LEU A 136 -26.15 16.29 25.50
N ALA A 137 -25.76 15.77 26.67
CA ALA A 137 -24.54 14.99 26.83
C ALA A 137 -24.59 13.69 26.01
N ALA A 138 -25.73 12.99 26.00
CA ALA A 138 -25.93 11.79 25.21
C ALA A 138 -25.81 12.07 23.70
N ILE A 139 -26.40 13.16 23.20
CA ILE A 139 -26.30 13.56 21.79
C ILE A 139 -24.85 13.91 21.41
N GLN A 140 -24.14 14.65 22.27
CA GLN A 140 -22.73 14.96 22.05
C GLN A 140 -21.88 13.69 22.00
N LYS A 141 -22.07 12.77 22.94
CA LYS A 141 -21.36 11.48 22.97
C LYS A 141 -21.62 10.64 21.71
N ALA A 142 -22.86 10.58 21.24
CA ALA A 142 -23.19 9.89 19.99
C ALA A 142 -22.51 10.51 18.77
N ARG A 143 -22.30 11.84 18.75
CA ARG A 143 -21.53 12.51 17.70
C ARG A 143 -20.04 12.20 17.80
N GLN A 144 -19.48 12.22 19.00
CA GLN A 144 -18.07 11.85 19.22
C GLN A 144 -17.77 10.41 18.80
N GLU A 145 -18.68 9.48 19.07
CA GLU A 145 -18.51 8.08 18.66
C GLU A 145 -18.52 7.94 17.13
N ARG A 146 -19.40 8.65 16.42
CA ARG A 146 -19.39 8.68 14.95
C ARG A 146 -18.10 9.26 14.40
N GLU A 147 -17.60 10.36 14.96
CA GLU A 147 -16.32 10.94 14.57
C GLU A 147 -15.15 9.98 14.80
N LYS A 148 -15.19 9.21 15.88
CA LYS A 148 -14.18 8.19 16.18
C LYS A 148 -14.23 7.05 15.14
N GLN A 149 -15.42 6.55 14.83
CA GLN A 149 -15.62 5.50 13.81
C GLN A 149 -15.14 5.95 12.42
N ASP A 150 -15.43 7.19 12.03
CA ASP A 150 -14.97 7.77 10.77
C ASP A 150 -13.43 7.82 10.70
N ARG A 151 -12.77 8.26 11.79
CA ARG A 151 -11.30 8.27 11.88
C ARG A 151 -10.70 6.86 11.82
N GLU A 152 -11.32 5.89 12.48
CA GLU A 152 -10.90 4.49 12.45
C GLU A 152 -11.01 3.91 11.04
N GLN A 153 -12.13 4.16 10.35
CA GLN A 153 -12.33 3.75 8.95
C GLN A 153 -11.24 4.30 8.03
N VAL A 154 -10.93 5.60 8.12
CA VAL A 154 -9.85 6.21 7.31
C VAL A 154 -8.49 5.59 7.65
N ARG A 155 -8.22 5.32 8.93
CA ARG A 155 -6.96 4.70 9.36
C ARG A 155 -6.79 3.28 8.82
N GLU A 156 -7.84 2.47 8.81
CA GLU A 156 -7.78 1.11 8.26
C GLU A 156 -7.57 1.13 6.73
N MET A 157 -8.20 2.06 6.01
CA MET A 157 -7.92 2.28 4.59
C MET A 157 -6.45 2.63 4.34
N GLN A 158 -5.89 3.56 5.12
CA GLN A 158 -4.49 3.96 5.00
C GLN A 158 -3.53 2.80 5.26
N LYS A 159 -3.79 1.99 6.30
CA LYS A 159 -2.97 0.80 6.60
C LYS A 159 -3.02 -0.23 5.47
N TRP A 160 -4.21 -0.52 4.96
CA TRP A 160 -4.39 -1.44 3.84
C TRP A 160 -3.64 -0.97 2.61
N TRP A 161 -3.76 0.33 2.28
CA TRP A 161 -3.08 0.89 1.13
C TRP A 161 -1.56 0.97 1.30
N LEU A 162 -1.06 1.31 2.50
CA LEU A 162 0.39 1.27 2.81
C LEU A 162 0.96 -0.13 2.65
N ARG A 163 0.24 -1.15 3.16
CA ARG A 163 0.61 -2.55 2.95
C ARG A 163 0.68 -2.89 1.47
N ARG A 164 -0.34 -2.48 0.70
CA ARG A 164 -0.37 -2.67 -0.75
C ARG A 164 0.83 -2.02 -1.44
N MET A 165 1.19 -0.79 -1.08
CA MET A 165 2.36 -0.09 -1.63
C MET A 165 3.70 -0.80 -1.38
N ILE A 166 3.83 -1.51 -0.25
CA ILE A 166 5.05 -2.22 0.13
C ILE A 166 5.12 -3.58 -0.55
N GLU A 167 4.01 -4.31 -0.56
CA GLU A 167 3.97 -5.71 -0.99
C GLU A 167 3.67 -5.84 -2.51
N THR A 168 3.22 -4.78 -3.19
CA THR A 168 2.85 -4.85 -4.62
C THR A 168 4.06 -5.11 -5.53
N PRO A 169 3.91 -5.96 -6.55
CA PRO A 169 4.91 -6.09 -7.60
C PRO A 169 4.85 -4.92 -8.60
N ARG A 170 3.89 -3.99 -8.45
CA ARG A 170 3.64 -2.83 -9.33
C ARG A 170 3.91 -1.50 -8.61
N PRO A 171 5.18 -1.20 -8.25
CA PRO A 171 5.49 -0.07 -7.36
C PRO A 171 5.23 1.30 -7.98
N LEU A 172 5.30 1.42 -9.32
CA LEU A 172 5.10 2.71 -10.00
C LEU A 172 3.65 3.15 -9.96
N GLU A 173 2.70 2.24 -10.20
CA GLU A 173 1.26 2.55 -10.18
C GLU A 173 0.88 3.20 -8.85
N GLU A 174 1.27 2.58 -7.74
CA GLU A 174 0.89 3.06 -6.42
C GLU A 174 1.62 4.37 -6.05
N LYS A 175 2.87 4.54 -6.47
CA LYS A 175 3.62 5.77 -6.24
C LYS A 175 3.05 6.95 -7.05
N MET A 176 2.66 6.71 -8.29
CA MET A 176 2.01 7.73 -9.14
C MET A 176 0.65 8.11 -8.56
N THR A 177 -0.11 7.12 -8.11
CA THR A 177 -1.35 7.30 -7.36
C THR A 177 -1.06 8.24 -6.18
N LEU A 178 -0.14 7.88 -5.26
CA LEU A 178 0.28 8.73 -4.13
C LEU A 178 0.61 10.18 -4.52
N PHE A 179 1.38 10.38 -5.59
CA PHE A 179 1.78 11.70 -6.05
C PHE A 179 0.60 12.57 -6.50
N TRP A 180 -0.44 11.99 -7.11
CA TRP A 180 -1.57 12.77 -7.64
C TRP A 180 -2.60 13.21 -6.61
N HIS A 181 -2.56 12.64 -5.40
CA HIS A 181 -3.47 13.02 -4.31
C HIS A 181 -2.74 13.56 -3.06
N GLY A 182 -1.48 13.95 -3.24
CA GLY A 182 -0.68 14.71 -2.26
C GLY A 182 -0.89 16.22 -2.40
#